data_AF-A0A969NVM6-F1
#
_entry.id   AF-A0A969NVM6-F1
#
_cell.length_a   1.000
_cell.length_b   1.000
_cell.length_c   1.000
_cell.angle_alpha   90.00
_cell.angle_beta   90.00
_cell.angle_gamma   90.00
#
_symmetry.space_group_name_H-M   'P 1'
#
loop_
_entity.id
_entity.type
_entity.pdbx_description
1 polymer ?
#
loop_
_entity_poly.entity_id
_entity_poly.type
_entity_poly.pdbx_seq_one_letter_code
_entity_poly.pdbx_strand_id
1 'polypeptide(L)'
;EANSDALANPLGRSPLQWDVIRDLRDEVNKVMEQARTAKAIGSSLDAKVLLHVSDGELKNKLAAYNSSNTLSEKNVDELRYFFLASQVELVDYLPDSEYKSESDIANIAVVKAEGEKCDRCWNYSVSVGSFAEDPTICDRCNAALKGEF
;
A
#
# COMPACT_ATOMS: atom_id res chain seq x y z
N GLU A 1 10.03 39.82 6.35
CA GLU A 1 10.53 38.60 5.69
C GLU A 1 10.01 37.40 6.45
N ALA A 2 9.20 36.57 5.79
CA ALA A 2 8.94 35.14 6.05
C ALA A 2 7.73 34.74 5.19
N ASN A 3 8.00 34.47 3.91
CA ASN A 3 7.08 33.83 2.99
C ASN A 3 7.55 32.37 2.90
N SER A 4 6.90 31.43 3.58
CA SER A 4 7.21 29.99 3.45
C SER A 4 6.08 28.99 3.74
N ASP A 5 4.96 29.38 4.36
CA ASP A 5 3.98 28.39 4.86
C ASP A 5 2.82 28.07 3.89
N ALA A 6 3.03 28.32 2.61
CA ALA A 6 2.27 27.66 1.55
C ALA A 6 3.23 26.77 0.76
N LEU A 7 3.78 25.74 1.41
CA LEU A 7 4.14 24.54 0.68
C LEU A 7 2.85 24.10 0.00
N ALA A 8 2.76 24.42 -1.30
CA ALA A 8 1.63 24.09 -2.14
C ALA A 8 1.26 22.63 -1.88
N ASN A 9 -0.03 22.36 -1.79
CA ASN A 9 -0.58 21.03 -1.80
C ASN A 9 -0.87 20.69 -3.27
N PRO A 10 0.14 20.29 -4.09
CA PRO A 10 -0.04 20.08 -5.52
C PRO A 10 -1.07 18.99 -5.84
N LEU A 11 -1.38 18.15 -4.85
CA LEU A 11 -2.37 17.07 -4.94
C LEU A 11 -3.75 17.46 -4.36
N GLY A 12 -3.88 18.61 -3.70
CA GLY A 12 -5.13 19.07 -3.07
C GLY A 12 -5.65 18.18 -1.92
N ARG A 13 -4.82 17.30 -1.34
CA ARG A 13 -5.21 16.34 -0.29
C ARG A 13 -4.99 16.90 1.11
N SER A 14 -5.92 16.69 2.04
CA SER A 14 -5.67 17.02 3.45
C SER A 14 -4.49 16.18 3.97
N PRO A 15 -3.51 16.77 4.67
CA PRO A 15 -2.31 16.06 5.07
C PRO A 15 -2.60 14.98 6.11
N LEU A 16 -2.12 13.76 5.87
CA LEU A 16 -1.95 12.76 6.93
C LEU A 16 -0.80 13.20 7.83
N GLN A 17 -1.03 13.16 9.14
CA GLN A 17 0.03 13.45 10.10
C GLN A 17 1.06 12.32 10.09
N TRP A 18 2.35 12.67 10.08
CA TRP A 18 3.44 11.69 10.05
C TRP A 18 3.41 10.72 11.23
N ASP A 19 2.99 11.19 12.41
CA ASP A 19 2.84 10.34 13.59
C ASP A 19 1.81 9.23 13.34
N VAL A 20 0.66 9.55 12.73
CA VAL A 20 -0.39 8.58 12.38
C VAL A 20 0.15 7.54 11.38
N ILE A 21 0.94 7.96 10.38
CA ILE A 21 1.55 7.05 9.41
C ILE A 21 2.54 6.10 10.10
N ARG A 22 3.38 6.63 10.99
CA ARG A 22 4.36 5.84 11.74
C ARG A 22 3.67 4.83 12.63
N ASP A 23 2.69 5.26 13.42
CA ASP A 23 2.00 4.40 14.36
C ASP A 23 1.24 3.27 13.62
N LEU A 24 0.59 3.60 12.50
CA LEU A 24 -0.05 2.60 11.63
C LEU A 24 0.97 1.63 11.03
N ARG A 25 2.14 2.12 10.58
CA ARG A 25 3.22 1.27 10.06
C ARG A 25 3.76 0.33 11.13
N ASP A 26 3.88 0.78 12.38
CA ASP A 26 4.33 -0.06 13.49
C ASP A 26 3.34 -1.20 13.75
N GLU A 27 2.03 -0.92 13.74
CA GLU A 27 1.01 -1.96 13.86
C GLU A 27 1.03 -2.95 12.67
N VAL A 28 1.14 -2.45 11.44
CA VAL A 28 1.26 -3.31 10.25
C VAL A 28 2.49 -4.21 10.32
N ASN A 29 3.63 -3.67 10.76
CA ASN A 29 4.87 -4.44 10.91
C ASN A 29 4.75 -5.55 11.94
N LYS A 30 4.02 -5.34 13.05
CA LYS A 30 3.76 -6.38 14.04
C LYS A 30 3.02 -7.57 13.42
N VAL A 31 1.96 -7.31 12.65
CA VAL A 31 1.19 -8.38 11.98
C VAL A 31 2.01 -9.07 10.89
N MET A 32 2.78 -8.31 10.11
CA MET A 32 3.71 -8.90 9.13
C MET A 32 4.75 -9.80 9.79
N GLU A 33 5.26 -9.44 10.96
CA GLU A 33 6.25 -10.26 11.67
C GLU A 33 5.65 -11.58 12.18
N GLN A 34 4.39 -11.57 12.62
CA GLN A 34 3.65 -12.80 12.92
C GLN A 34 3.56 -13.70 11.67
N ALA A 35 3.19 -13.13 10.53
CA ALA A 35 3.09 -13.86 9.26
C ALA A 35 4.45 -14.39 8.77
N ARG A 36 5.56 -13.64 8.97
CA ARG A 36 6.92 -14.10 8.66
C ARG A 36 7.35 -15.25 9.57
N THR A 37 7.09 -15.14 10.86
CA THR A 37 7.42 -16.19 11.85
C THR A 37 6.70 -17.50 11.51
N ALA A 38 5.45 -17.41 11.07
CA ALA A 38 4.66 -18.55 10.60
C ALA A 38 5.00 -19.01 9.16
N LYS A 39 5.93 -18.33 8.48
CA LYS A 39 6.35 -18.59 7.08
C LYS A 39 5.23 -18.43 6.04
N ALA A 40 4.16 -17.70 6.35
CA ALA A 40 3.10 -17.37 5.40
C ALA A 40 3.59 -16.36 4.33
N ILE A 41 4.47 -15.44 4.74
CA ILE A 41 5.19 -14.52 3.88
C ILE A 41 6.70 -14.63 4.15
N GLY A 42 7.53 -14.41 3.12
CA GLY A 42 8.99 -14.33 3.26
C GLY A 42 9.47 -12.89 3.37
N SER A 43 9.00 -12.02 2.49
CA SER A 43 9.29 -10.58 2.48
C SER A 43 8.04 -9.75 2.73
N SER A 44 8.18 -8.47 3.11
CA SER A 44 7.02 -7.56 3.20
C SER A 44 6.31 -7.38 1.84
N LEU A 45 7.04 -7.50 0.73
CA LEU A 45 6.46 -7.42 -0.61
C LEU A 45 5.59 -8.66 -0.92
N ASP A 46 5.68 -9.75 -0.17
CA ASP A 46 4.79 -10.89 -0.37
C ASP A 46 3.39 -10.65 0.22
N ALA A 47 3.17 -9.49 0.86
CA ALA A 47 1.97 -9.18 1.63
C ALA A 47 0.99 -8.26 0.90
N LYS A 48 -0.29 -8.55 1.12
CA LYS A 48 -1.43 -7.63 0.97
C LYS A 48 -1.91 -7.25 2.36
N VAL A 49 -1.92 -5.95 2.65
CA VAL A 49 -2.40 -5.40 3.92
C VAL A 49 -3.85 -4.99 3.76
N LEU A 50 -4.73 -5.55 4.57
CA LEU A 50 -6.13 -5.15 4.66
C LEU A 50 -6.28 -4.27 5.90
N LEU A 51 -6.80 -3.05 5.70
CA LEU A 51 -6.99 -2.06 6.75
C LEU A 51 -8.46 -1.76 6.93
N HIS A 52 -8.97 -2.03 8.12
CA HIS A 52 -10.27 -1.53 8.54
C HIS A 52 -10.09 -0.38 9.52
N VAL A 53 -10.67 0.78 9.20
CA VAL A 53 -10.58 1.99 10.02
C VAL A 53 -11.98 2.45 10.36
N SER A 54 -12.32 2.43 11.65
CA SER A 54 -13.64 2.83 12.13
C SER A 54 -13.81 4.35 12.18
N ASP A 55 -12.72 5.11 12.36
CA ASP A 55 -12.75 6.57 12.29
C ASP A 55 -12.93 7.06 10.84
N GLY A 56 -14.05 7.73 10.58
CA GLY A 56 -14.41 8.16 9.23
C GLY A 56 -13.48 9.22 8.64
N GLU A 57 -12.93 10.11 9.47
CA GLU A 57 -12.01 11.16 9.02
C GLU A 57 -10.67 10.56 8.59
N LEU A 58 -10.11 9.68 9.42
CA LEU A 58 -8.89 8.94 9.14
C LEU A 58 -9.05 8.02 7.94
N LYS A 59 -10.18 7.31 7.81
CA LYS A 59 -10.49 6.49 6.64
C LYS A 59 -10.47 7.32 5.35
N ASN A 60 -11.12 8.50 5.35
CA ASN A 60 -11.13 9.39 4.19
C ASN A 60 -9.73 9.93 3.85
N LYS A 61 -8.93 10.26 4.88
CA LYS A 61 -7.53 10.67 4.69
C LYS A 61 -6.70 9.53 4.09
N LEU A 62 -6.77 8.31 4.63
CA LEU A 62 -6.05 7.16 4.09
C LEU A 62 -6.50 6.79 2.67
N ALA A 63 -7.80 6.91 2.37
CA ALA A 63 -8.33 6.64 1.02
C ALA A 63 -7.73 7.58 -0.02
N ALA A 64 -7.47 8.84 0.35
CA ALA A 64 -6.78 9.79 -0.51
C ALA A 64 -5.33 9.38 -0.80
N TYR A 65 -4.73 8.46 -0.04
CA TYR A 65 -3.37 7.94 -0.22
C TYR A 65 -3.30 6.49 -0.73
N ASN A 66 -4.46 5.87 -1.02
CA ASN A 66 -4.58 4.48 -1.47
C ASN A 66 -5.25 4.42 -2.84
N SER A 67 -4.65 5.09 -3.83
CA SER A 67 -5.23 5.13 -5.17
C SER A 67 -5.15 3.76 -5.85
N SER A 68 -6.26 3.31 -6.43
CA SER A 68 -6.30 2.09 -7.24
C SER A 68 -5.65 2.26 -8.62
N ASN A 69 -5.44 3.49 -9.08
CA ASN A 69 -4.83 3.77 -10.38
C ASN A 69 -3.34 4.09 -10.25
N THR A 70 -2.50 3.05 -10.28
CA THR A 70 -1.05 3.17 -10.08
C THR A 70 -0.27 3.81 -11.25
N LEU A 71 -0.94 4.11 -12.37
CA LEU A 71 -0.32 4.64 -13.59
C LEU A 71 -0.60 6.13 -13.83
N SER A 72 -1.30 6.81 -12.92
CA SER A 72 -1.52 8.25 -13.04
C SER A 72 -0.50 9.02 -12.21
N GLU A 73 0.17 10.02 -12.82
CA GLU A 73 1.13 10.93 -12.16
C GLU A 73 0.64 11.52 -10.84
N LYS A 74 -0.69 11.66 -10.68
CA LYS A 74 -1.34 12.28 -9.52
C LYS A 74 -1.83 11.28 -8.48
N ASN A 75 -1.64 9.98 -8.71
CA ASN A 75 -2.30 8.89 -8.02
C ASN A 75 -1.33 7.73 -7.80
N VAL A 76 -0.34 7.96 -6.94
CA VAL A 76 0.48 6.87 -6.45
C VAL A 76 -0.30 6.15 -5.34
N ASP A 77 -0.30 4.81 -5.31
CA ASP A 77 -0.72 4.08 -4.11
C ASP A 77 0.36 4.30 -3.04
N GLU A 78 0.27 5.38 -2.27
CA GLU A 78 1.31 5.74 -1.31
C GLU A 78 1.35 4.79 -0.10
N LEU A 79 0.19 4.26 0.31
CA LEU A 79 0.10 3.37 1.47
C LEU A 79 0.97 2.13 1.31
N ARG A 80 1.01 1.50 0.13
CA ARG A 80 1.86 0.32 -0.07
C ARG A 80 3.34 0.63 0.08
N TYR A 81 3.78 1.85 -0.24
CA TYR A 81 5.17 2.28 -0.01
C TYR A 81 5.41 2.60 1.47
N PHE A 82 4.44 3.17 2.17
CA PHE A 82 4.55 3.38 3.62
C PHE A 82 4.64 2.07 4.39
N PHE A 83 4.00 0.99 3.94
CA PHE A 83 4.06 -0.31 4.60
C PHE A 83 5.07 -1.29 3.99
N LEU A 84 5.70 -0.92 2.86
CA LEU A 84 6.56 -1.80 2.07
C LEU A 84 5.87 -3.12 1.68
N ALA A 85 4.57 -3.03 1.38
CA ALA A 85 3.73 -4.13 0.92
C ALA A 85 3.53 -4.04 -0.59
N SER A 86 3.11 -5.14 -1.23
CA SER A 86 2.74 -5.09 -2.65
C SER A 86 1.35 -4.49 -2.88
N GLN A 87 0.45 -4.70 -1.93
CA GLN A 87 -0.94 -4.27 -2.00
C GLN A 87 -1.41 -3.77 -0.63
N VAL A 88 -2.23 -2.72 -0.64
CA VAL A 88 -2.95 -2.23 0.54
C VAL A 88 -4.39 -1.97 0.13
N GLU A 89 -5.34 -2.42 0.93
CA GLU A 89 -6.76 -2.24 0.68
C GLU A 89 -7.47 -1.73 1.93
N LEU A 90 -8.18 -0.61 1.81
CA LEU A 90 -9.11 -0.16 2.84
C LEU A 90 -10.42 -0.94 2.71
N VAL A 91 -10.81 -1.67 3.75
CA VAL A 91 -11.98 -2.55 3.76
C VAL A 91 -13.02 -2.12 4.80
N ASP A 92 -14.30 -2.37 4.51
CA ASP A 92 -15.39 -2.10 5.45
C ASP A 92 -15.46 -3.11 6.59
N TYR A 93 -14.92 -4.32 6.37
CA TYR A 93 -14.78 -5.36 7.38
C TYR A 93 -13.56 -6.21 7.05
N LEU A 94 -12.83 -6.67 8.06
CA LEU A 94 -11.74 -7.62 7.86
C LEU A 94 -12.32 -9.01 7.56
N PRO A 95 -11.75 -9.75 6.59
CA PRO A 95 -12.05 -11.17 6.45
C PRO A 95 -11.51 -11.94 7.65
N ASP A 96 -11.95 -13.19 7.80
CA ASP A 96 -11.29 -14.08 8.75
C ASP A 96 -9.87 -14.37 8.23
N SER A 97 -8.88 -13.99 9.03
CA SER A 97 -7.46 -14.10 8.70
C SER A 97 -6.70 -14.62 9.92
N GLU A 98 -5.71 -15.47 9.67
CA GLU A 98 -4.80 -16.01 10.68
C GLU A 98 -3.90 -14.92 11.26
N TYR A 99 -3.51 -13.94 10.42
CA TYR A 99 -2.65 -12.83 10.81
C TYR A 99 -3.48 -11.55 10.83
N LYS A 100 -3.96 -11.20 12.02
CA LYS A 100 -4.74 -9.99 12.25
C LYS A 100 -4.44 -9.38 13.61
N SER A 101 -4.61 -8.07 13.72
CA SER A 101 -4.58 -7.35 14.98
C SER A 101 -5.69 -6.30 15.03
N GLU A 102 -6.06 -5.95 16.25
CA GLU A 102 -6.95 -4.84 16.54
C GLU A 102 -6.16 -3.82 17.36
N SER A 103 -6.35 -2.54 17.06
CA SER A 103 -5.70 -1.43 17.74
C SER A 103 -6.62 -0.21 17.75
N ASP A 104 -6.27 0.81 18.53
CA ASP A 104 -7.07 2.04 18.61
C ASP A 104 -7.09 2.82 17.28
N ILE A 105 -6.09 2.63 16.41
CA ILE A 105 -5.95 3.37 15.14
C ILE A 105 -6.62 2.63 13.97
N ALA A 106 -6.45 1.30 13.90
CA ALA A 106 -6.98 0.47 12.82
C ALA A 106 -6.98 -1.01 13.20
N ASN A 107 -7.90 -1.76 12.61
CA ASN A 107 -7.82 -3.22 12.58
C ASN A 107 -7.09 -3.63 11.30
N ILE A 108 -6.13 -4.53 11.43
CA ILE A 108 -5.22 -4.92 10.36
C ILE A 108 -5.34 -6.42 10.13
N ALA A 109 -5.36 -6.84 8.87
CA ALA A 109 -5.05 -8.22 8.51
C ALA A 109 -3.96 -8.25 7.43
N VAL A 110 -3.11 -9.27 7.49
CA VAL A 110 -2.09 -9.55 6.47
C VAL A 110 -2.42 -10.86 5.79
N VAL A 111 -2.53 -10.82 4.47
CA VAL A 111 -2.68 -11.99 3.60
C VAL A 111 -1.59 -11.97 2.54
N LYS A 112 -1.44 -13.07 1.78
CA LYS A 112 -0.49 -13.10 0.66
C LYS A 112 -0.96 -12.16 -0.45
N ALA A 113 -0.03 -11.40 -1.03
CA ALA A 113 -0.32 -10.55 -2.17
C ALA A 113 -0.79 -11.38 -3.38
N GLU A 114 -1.68 -10.79 -4.16
CA GLU A 114 -2.28 -11.41 -5.33
C GLU A 114 -1.39 -11.23 -6.58
N GLY A 115 -1.55 -12.16 -7.53
CA GLY A 115 -0.79 -12.17 -8.78
C GLY A 115 0.61 -12.75 -8.62
N GLU A 116 1.50 -12.33 -9.51
CA GLU A 116 2.87 -12.86 -9.60
C GLU A 116 3.90 -11.78 -9.28
N LYS A 117 5.09 -12.22 -8.86
CA LYS A 117 6.21 -11.32 -8.54
C LYS A 117 6.75 -10.68 -9.82
N CYS A 118 6.78 -9.34 -9.86
CA CYS A 118 7.45 -8.59 -10.90
C CYS A 118 8.97 -8.67 -10.77
N ASP A 119 9.69 -9.08 -11.82
CA ASP A 119 11.15 -9.23 -11.78
C ASP A 119 11.91 -7.91 -11.59
N ARG A 120 11.29 -6.78 -11.96
CA ARG A 120 11.94 -5.46 -11.90
C ARG A 120 11.77 -4.74 -10.56
N CYS A 121 10.57 -4.75 -9.98
CA CYS A 121 10.29 -4.03 -8.73
C CYS A 121 10.00 -4.95 -7.53
N TRP A 122 9.97 -6.27 -7.75
CA TRP A 122 9.68 -7.31 -6.76
C TRP A 122 8.34 -7.21 -6.06
N ASN A 123 7.46 -6.30 -6.47
CA ASN A 123 6.08 -6.27 -6.01
C ASN A 123 5.29 -7.36 -6.74
N TYR A 124 4.36 -7.97 -6.02
CA TYR A 124 3.34 -8.84 -6.57
C TYR A 124 2.26 -7.99 -7.24
N SER A 125 1.87 -8.40 -8.44
CA SER A 125 0.80 -7.75 -9.19
C SER A 125 0.07 -8.74 -10.07
N VAL A 126 -1.25 -8.57 -10.16
CA VAL A 126 -2.12 -9.29 -11.10
C VAL A 126 -1.87 -8.90 -12.56
N SER A 127 -1.14 -7.81 -12.81
CA SER A 127 -0.78 -7.36 -14.16
C SER A 127 0.41 -8.10 -14.77
N VAL A 128 1.22 -8.79 -13.97
CA VAL A 128 2.33 -9.62 -14.48
C VAL A 128 1.77 -10.69 -15.41
N GLY A 129 2.40 -10.88 -16.57
CA GLY A 129 1.92 -11.76 -17.64
C GLY A 129 1.00 -11.11 -18.66
N SER A 130 0.56 -9.85 -18.44
CA SER A 130 -0.35 -9.16 -19.37
C SER A 130 0.30 -8.62 -20.64
N PHE A 131 1.64 -8.52 -20.69
CA PHE A 131 2.38 -7.93 -21.80
C PHE A 131 3.22 -8.97 -22.51
N ALA A 132 2.95 -9.22 -23.79
CA ALA A 132 3.63 -10.28 -24.55
C ALA A 132 5.15 -10.03 -24.70
N GLU A 133 5.57 -8.78 -24.83
CA GLU A 133 6.99 -8.40 -24.96
C GLU A 133 7.73 -8.43 -23.62
N ASP A 134 7.02 -8.21 -22.50
CA ASP A 134 7.59 -8.18 -21.15
C ASP A 134 6.72 -8.99 -20.16
N PRO A 135 6.66 -10.34 -20.29
CA PRO A 135 5.69 -11.15 -19.56
C PRO A 135 5.98 -11.25 -18.05
N THR A 136 7.17 -10.89 -17.58
CA THR A 136 7.57 -11.04 -16.16
C THR A 136 7.52 -9.73 -15.35
N ILE A 137 7.02 -8.65 -15.94
CA ILE A 137 6.93 -7.35 -15.26
C ILE A 137 5.49 -6.85 -15.13
N CYS A 138 5.24 -6.04 -14.11
CA CYS A 138 3.96 -5.39 -13.93
C CYS A 138 3.78 -4.18 -14.86
N ASP A 139 2.53 -3.77 -15.05
CA ASP A 139 2.10 -2.55 -15.74
C ASP A 139 2.92 -1.30 -15.36
N ARG A 140 3.14 -1.07 -14.05
CA ARG A 140 3.98 0.03 -13.57
C ARG A 140 5.42 -0.06 -14.10
N CYS A 141 5.99 -1.25 -14.17
CA CYS A 141 7.34 -1.41 -14.70
C CYS A 141 7.36 -1.29 -16.24
N ASN A 142 6.33 -1.80 -16.92
CA ASN A 142 6.22 -1.70 -18.37
C ASN A 142 6.09 -0.23 -18.82
N ALA A 143 5.18 0.54 -18.23
CA ALA A 143 5.05 1.97 -18.52
C ALA A 143 6.36 2.75 -18.23
N ALA A 144 7.13 2.34 -17.22
CA ALA A 144 8.37 3.03 -16.83
C ALA A 144 9.47 2.83 -17.85
N LEU A 145 9.54 1.63 -18.43
CA LEU A 145 10.48 1.31 -19.51
C LEU A 145 10.09 2.00 -20.82
N LYS A 146 8.79 2.27 -21.04
CA LYS A 146 8.27 2.99 -22.20
C LYS A 146 8.30 4.52 -22.07
N GLY A 147 8.55 5.04 -20.87
CA GLY A 147 8.52 6.48 -20.59
C GLY A 147 7.10 7.06 -20.56
N GLU A 148 6.11 6.24 -20.19
CA GLU A 148 4.68 6.58 -20.11
C GLU A 148 4.25 6.92 -18.66
N PHE A 149 5.18 7.42 -17.84
CA PHE A 149 4.93 7.86 -16.46
C PHE A 149 4.62 9.34 -16.36
#